data_AF-A0A958KEJ1-F1
#
_entry.id   AF-A0A958KEJ1-F1
#
_cell.length_a   1.000
_cell.length_b   1.000
_cell.length_c   1.000
_cell.angle_alpha   90.00
_cell.angle_beta   90.00
_cell.angle_gamma   90.00
#
_symmetry.space_group_name_H-M   'P 1'
#
loop_
_entity.id
_entity.type
_entity.pdbx_description
1 polymer ?
#
loop_
_entity_poly.entity_id
_entity_poly.type
_entity_poly.pdbx_seq_one_letter_code
_entity_poly.pdbx_strand_id
1 'polypeptide(L)'
;MNLKHLILFLILEILSAVTAVLGFRFVHDRLGAILVAGTGFMIVGLVVVIKSWRWLDKYYSLTFWLGHAHLWLTSLPLFLNRLVYGNDFTKNEVFGLPVAVIHKYATTIFYLLLAATVIDIMRVALKKFRTGR
;
A
#
# COMPACT_ATOMS: atom_id res chain seq x y z
N MET A 1 6.28 -18.41 1.42
CA MET A 1 6.48 -16.97 1.17
C MET A 1 7.85 -16.81 0.54
N ASN A 2 8.06 -15.84 -0.36
CA ASN A 2 9.37 -15.63 -0.97
C ASN A 2 10.03 -14.37 -0.39
N LEU A 3 11.19 -14.52 0.27
CA LEU A 3 11.92 -13.42 0.91
C LEU A 3 12.27 -12.29 -0.07
N LYS A 4 12.64 -12.62 -1.31
CA LYS A 4 12.97 -11.60 -2.33
C LYS A 4 11.76 -10.74 -2.67
N HIS A 5 10.57 -11.35 -2.74
CA HIS A 5 9.33 -10.59 -2.96
C HIS A 5 8.99 -9.70 -1.76
N LEU A 6 9.15 -10.18 -0.53
CA LEU A 6 8.89 -9.38 0.66
C LEU A 6 9.83 -8.16 0.76
N ILE A 7 11.12 -8.34 0.47
CA ILE A 7 12.09 -7.23 0.41
C ILE A 7 11.68 -6.22 -0.67
N LEU A 8 11.27 -6.71 -1.85
CA LEU A 8 10.75 -5.85 -2.91
C LEU A 8 9.53 -5.06 -2.43
N PHE A 9 8.58 -5.68 -1.72
CA PHE A 9 7.40 -5.00 -1.20
C PHE A 9 7.80 -3.88 -0.24
N LEU A 10 8.70 -4.16 0.71
CA LEU A 10 9.18 -3.16 1.67
C LEU A 10 9.85 -1.96 0.97
N ILE A 11 10.68 -2.22 -0.05
CA ILE A 11 11.31 -1.16 -0.84
C ILE A 11 10.24 -0.31 -1.54
N LEU A 12 9.25 -0.94 -2.17
CA LEU A 12 8.18 -0.22 -2.87
C LEU A 12 7.28 0.58 -1.91
N GLU A 13 7.00 0.04 -0.72
CA GLU A 13 6.28 0.75 0.34
C GLU A 13 7.03 2.01 0.77
N ILE A 14 8.33 1.89 1.09
CA ILE A 14 9.17 3.04 1.46
C ILE A 14 9.24 4.06 0.33
N LEU A 15 9.49 3.61 -0.91
CA LEU A 15 9.54 4.49 -2.07
C LEU A 15 8.22 5.22 -2.30
N SER A 16 7.08 4.56 -2.11
CA SER A 16 5.77 5.20 -2.26
C SER A 16 5.52 6.25 -1.19
N ALA A 17 5.89 5.97 0.07
CA ALA A 17 5.81 6.95 1.15
C ALA A 17 6.69 8.18 0.89
N VAL A 18 7.95 7.96 0.49
CA VAL A 18 8.88 9.03 0.10
C VAL A 18 8.34 9.82 -1.08
N THR A 19 7.84 9.13 -2.11
CA THR A 19 7.27 9.76 -3.31
C THR A 19 6.06 10.63 -2.96
N ALA A 20 5.19 10.19 -2.04
CA ALA A 20 4.08 10.99 -1.56
C ALA A 20 4.57 12.27 -0.87
N VAL A 21 5.54 12.16 0.05
CA VAL A 21 6.11 13.31 0.77
C VAL A 21 6.78 14.30 -0.20
N LEU A 22 7.60 13.81 -1.13
CA LEU A 22 8.26 14.65 -2.13
C LEU A 22 7.24 15.26 -3.10
N GLY A 23 6.22 14.50 -3.51
CA GLY A 23 5.16 14.97 -4.40
C GLY A 23 4.44 16.18 -3.82
N PHE A 24 3.99 16.11 -2.56
CA PHE A 24 3.34 17.24 -1.91
C PHE A 24 4.27 18.42 -1.59
N ARG A 25 5.59 18.18 -1.54
CA ARG A 25 6.58 19.24 -1.28
C ARG A 25 7.01 19.99 -2.54
N PHE A 26 7.17 19.29 -3.67
CA PHE A 26 7.80 19.84 -4.87
C PHE A 26 6.85 20.05 -6.05
N VAL A 27 5.68 19.40 -6.07
CA VAL A 27 4.69 19.59 -7.14
C VAL A 27 3.70 20.68 -6.73
N HIS A 28 3.74 21.80 -7.46
CA HIS A 28 2.88 22.96 -7.19
C HIS A 28 1.40 22.68 -7.47
N ASP A 29 1.12 21.86 -8.49
CA ASP A 29 -0.24 21.39 -8.73
C ASP A 29 -0.60 20.28 -7.74
N ARG A 30 -1.56 20.60 -6.86
CA ARG A 30 -2.03 19.67 -5.82
C ARG A 30 -2.66 18.42 -6.42
N LEU A 31 -3.32 18.52 -7.58
CA LEU A 31 -3.93 17.35 -8.23
C LEU A 31 -2.84 16.40 -8.75
N GLY A 32 -1.85 16.93 -9.45
CA GLY A 32 -0.68 16.19 -9.90
C GLY A 32 0.03 15.47 -8.74
N ALA A 33 0.27 16.16 -7.62
CA ALA A 33 0.87 15.57 -6.42
C ALA A 33 0.05 14.36 -5.91
N ILE A 34 -1.27 14.51 -5.84
CA ILE A 34 -2.18 13.45 -5.39
C ILE A 34 -2.17 12.26 -6.34
N LEU A 35 -2.20 12.50 -7.66
CA LEU A 35 -2.20 11.44 -8.66
C LEU A 35 -0.89 10.66 -8.65
N VAL A 36 0.25 11.35 -8.51
CA VAL A 36 1.57 10.71 -8.37
C VAL A 36 1.63 9.85 -7.11
N ALA A 37 1.23 10.39 -5.96
CA ALA A 37 1.21 9.65 -4.70
C ALA A 37 0.26 8.43 -4.77
N GLY A 38 -0.97 8.64 -5.26
CA GLY A 38 -1.98 7.60 -5.39
C GLY A 38 -1.55 6.48 -6.33
N THR A 39 -0.88 6.80 -7.44
CA THR A 39 -0.32 5.81 -8.37
C THR A 39 0.74 4.95 -7.68
N GLY A 40 1.64 5.55 -6.89
CA GLY A 40 2.64 4.80 -6.13
C GLY A 40 2.01 3.79 -5.16
N PHE A 41 1.05 4.24 -4.35
CA PHE A 41 0.33 3.35 -3.44
C PHE A 41 -0.47 2.26 -4.16
N MET A 42 -1.07 2.56 -5.31
CA MET A 42 -1.77 1.57 -6.13
C MET A 42 -0.82 0.52 -6.70
N ILE A 43 0.36 0.93 -7.19
CA ILE A 43 1.41 0.01 -7.67
C ILE A 43 1.86 -0.92 -6.54
N VAL A 44 2.08 -0.41 -5.33
CA VAL A 44 2.41 -1.24 -4.16
C VAL A 44 1.33 -2.31 -3.95
N GLY A 45 0.06 -1.91 -3.87
CA GLY A 45 -1.05 -2.85 -3.68
C GLY A 45 -1.11 -3.92 -4.77
N LEU A 46 -1.01 -3.51 -6.03
CA LEU A 46 -1.03 -4.42 -7.18
C LEU A 46 0.14 -5.41 -7.13
N VAL A 47 1.36 -4.94 -6.89
CA VAL A 47 2.56 -5.79 -6.85
C VAL A 47 2.47 -6.77 -5.69
N VAL A 48 2.05 -6.32 -4.50
CA VAL A 48 1.85 -7.20 -3.34
C VAL A 48 0.84 -8.28 -3.68
N VAL A 49 -0.35 -7.94 -4.16
CA VAL A 49 -1.42 -8.90 -4.47
C VAL A 49 -0.98 -9.89 -5.57
N ILE A 50 -0.47 -9.42 -6.70
CA ILE A 50 -0.11 -10.27 -7.85
C ILE A 50 1.02 -11.25 -7.49
N LYS A 51 2.08 -10.75 -6.82
CA LYS A 51 3.25 -11.58 -6.51
C LYS A 51 2.99 -12.53 -5.34
N SER A 52 2.15 -12.14 -4.38
CA SER A 52 1.79 -12.99 -3.23
C SER A 52 0.77 -14.07 -3.59
N TRP A 53 -0.07 -13.86 -4.62
CA TRP A 53 -1.05 -14.85 -5.09
C TRP A 53 -0.42 -16.20 -5.46
N ARG A 54 0.83 -16.16 -5.94
CA ARG A 54 1.62 -17.33 -6.35
C ARG A 54 2.30 -18.06 -5.18
N TRP A 55 2.17 -17.60 -3.94
CA TRP A 55 2.76 -18.29 -2.78
C TRP A 55 1.87 -19.45 -2.33
N LEU A 56 2.49 -20.56 -1.96
CA LEU A 56 1.80 -21.76 -1.46
C LEU A 56 1.12 -21.51 -0.10
N ASP A 57 1.74 -20.70 0.74
CA ASP A 57 1.35 -20.35 2.11
C ASP A 57 0.76 -18.93 2.21
N LYS A 58 0.19 -18.40 1.11
CA LYS A 58 -0.31 -17.01 1.04
C LYS A 58 -1.30 -16.64 2.15
N TYR A 59 -2.20 -17.55 2.51
CA TYR A 59 -3.24 -17.28 3.52
C TYR A 59 -2.69 -17.13 4.95
N TYR A 60 -1.45 -17.55 5.20
CA TYR A 60 -0.75 -17.37 6.48
C TYR A 60 0.09 -16.09 6.53
N SER A 61 0.23 -15.37 5.41
CA SER A 61 0.96 -14.11 5.34
C SER A 61 0.06 -12.94 5.73
N LEU A 62 0.50 -12.15 6.70
CA LEU A 62 -0.19 -10.91 7.06
C LEU A 62 -0.12 -9.89 5.91
N THR A 63 1.02 -9.86 5.22
CA THR A 63 1.27 -9.02 4.05
C THR A 63 0.27 -9.29 2.93
N PHE A 64 -0.11 -10.55 2.72
CA PHE A 64 -1.09 -10.93 1.71
C PHE A 64 -2.46 -10.29 1.98
N TRP A 65 -2.97 -10.41 3.22
CA TRP A 65 -4.28 -9.87 3.58
C TRP A 65 -4.29 -8.35 3.63
N LEU A 66 -3.27 -7.73 4.21
CA LEU A 66 -3.16 -6.28 4.27
C LEU A 66 -2.88 -5.67 2.89
N GLY A 67 -2.21 -6.38 1.99
CA GLY A 67 -2.07 -5.98 0.59
C GLY A 67 -3.41 -5.89 -0.13
N HIS A 68 -4.32 -6.85 0.14
CA HIS A 68 -5.70 -6.78 -0.38
C HIS A 68 -6.48 -5.62 0.23
N ALA A 69 -6.41 -5.44 1.55
CA ALA A 69 -7.07 -4.32 2.21
C ALA A 69 -6.56 -2.98 1.66
N HIS A 70 -5.25 -2.82 1.53
CA HIS A 70 -4.59 -1.64 0.98
C HIS A 70 -4.95 -1.37 -0.49
N LEU A 71 -5.05 -2.39 -1.32
CA LEU A 71 -5.42 -2.20 -2.72
C LEU A 71 -6.91 -1.87 -2.86
N TRP A 72 -7.77 -2.74 -2.33
CA TRP A 72 -9.20 -2.75 -2.65
C TRP A 72 -10.02 -1.80 -1.76
N LEU A 73 -9.66 -1.64 -0.50
CA LEU A 73 -10.44 -0.82 0.43
C LEU A 73 -9.98 0.64 0.46
N THR A 74 -8.72 0.91 0.11
CA THR A 74 -8.13 2.24 0.26
C THR A 74 -7.58 2.79 -1.04
N SER A 75 -6.55 2.17 -1.63
CA SER A 75 -5.82 2.76 -2.76
C SER A 75 -6.69 2.92 -4.01
N LEU A 76 -7.37 1.86 -4.43
CA LEU A 76 -8.22 1.90 -5.63
C LEU A 76 -9.41 2.86 -5.46
N PRO A 77 -10.21 2.79 -4.37
CA PRO A 77 -11.31 3.74 -4.17
C PRO A 77 -10.86 5.20 -4.10
N LEU A 78 -9.77 5.50 -3.38
CA LEU A 78 -9.25 6.87 -3.30
C LEU A 78 -8.72 7.35 -4.65
N PHE A 79 -8.01 6.50 -5.39
CA PHE A 79 -7.48 6.87 -6.70
C PHE A 79 -8.62 7.15 -7.71
N LEU A 80 -9.62 6.26 -7.77
CA LEU A 80 -10.80 6.46 -8.64
C LEU A 80 -11.58 7.72 -8.24
N ASN A 81 -11.77 7.96 -6.94
CA ASN A 81 -12.41 9.17 -6.47
C ASN A 81 -11.69 10.44 -6.96
N ARG A 82 -10.35 10.41 -7.04
CA ARG A 82 -9.56 11.53 -7.56
C ARG A 82 -9.67 11.72 -9.05
N LEU A 83 -9.77 10.63 -9.82
CA LEU A 83 -10.00 10.73 -11.26
C LEU A 83 -11.37 11.33 -11.59
N VAL A 84 -12.40 11.01 -10.79
CA VAL A 84 -13.76 11.47 -11.03
C VAL A 84 -13.99 12.90 -10.52
N TYR A 85 -13.49 13.23 -9.33
CA TYR A 85 -13.85 14.47 -8.64
C TYR A 85 -12.69 15.44 -8.38
N GLY A 86 -11.47 15.10 -8.80
CA GLY A 86 -10.29 15.97 -8.71
C GLY A 86 -9.92 16.37 -7.28
N ASN A 87 -9.85 17.69 -7.04
CA ASN A 87 -9.30 18.28 -5.81
C ASN A 87 -10.33 18.61 -4.73
N ASP A 88 -11.63 18.34 -4.90
CA ASP A 88 -12.63 18.81 -3.94
C ASP A 88 -12.74 17.85 -2.73
N PHE A 89 -11.93 18.05 -1.69
CA PHE A 89 -11.90 17.14 -0.52
C PHE A 89 -13.12 17.26 0.39
N THR A 90 -13.82 18.39 0.33
CA THR A 90 -14.85 18.78 1.32
C THR A 90 -16.24 18.28 1.00
N LYS A 91 -16.52 18.01 -0.28
CA LYS A 91 -17.87 17.64 -0.75
C LYS A 91 -17.98 16.18 -1.17
N ASN A 92 -16.85 15.46 -1.21
CA ASN A 92 -16.80 14.11 -1.73
C ASN A 92 -16.79 13.08 -0.61
N GLU A 93 -17.53 12.02 -0.86
CA GLU A 93 -17.62 10.84 -0.01
C GLU A 93 -17.18 9.62 -0.81
N VAL A 94 -16.58 8.65 -0.13
CA VAL A 94 -16.31 7.32 -0.66
C VAL A 94 -16.95 6.34 0.31
N PHE A 95 -17.78 5.41 -0.18
CA PHE A 95 -18.58 4.51 0.67
C PHE A 95 -19.43 5.22 1.74
N GLY A 96 -19.91 6.43 1.45
CA GLY A 96 -20.70 7.25 2.41
C GLY A 96 -19.88 7.84 3.56
N LEU A 97 -18.54 7.81 3.47
CA LEU A 97 -17.65 8.44 4.44
C LEU A 97 -16.92 9.62 3.82
N PRO A 98 -16.69 10.72 4.57
CA PRO A 98 -15.89 11.83 4.11
C PRO A 98 -14.49 11.37 3.68
N VAL A 99 -13.99 11.87 2.55
CA VAL A 99 -12.68 11.47 2.00
C VAL A 99 -11.54 11.65 3.00
N ALA A 100 -11.60 12.67 3.87
CA ALA A 100 -10.62 12.88 4.93
C ALA A 100 -10.54 11.71 5.92
N VAL A 101 -11.67 11.08 6.24
CA VAL A 101 -11.75 9.91 7.12
C VAL A 101 -11.13 8.70 6.42
N ILE A 102 -11.44 8.48 5.15
CA ILE A 102 -10.87 7.37 4.37
C ILE A 102 -9.37 7.54 4.17
N HIS A 103 -8.87 8.76 4.01
CA HIS A 103 -7.44 9.01 3.94
C HIS A 103 -6.73 8.59 5.23
N LYS A 104 -7.31 8.86 6.40
CA LYS A 104 -6.78 8.39 7.70
C LYS A 104 -6.76 6.86 7.76
N TYR A 105 -7.85 6.20 7.36
CA TYR A 105 -7.89 4.73 7.29
C TYR A 105 -6.87 4.16 6.31
N ALA A 106 -6.68 4.80 5.16
CA ALA A 106 -5.66 4.43 4.17
C ALA A 106 -4.26 4.50 4.77
N THR A 107 -3.94 5.57 5.50
CA THR A 107 -2.66 5.71 6.21
C THR A 107 -2.48 4.60 7.25
N THR A 108 -3.50 4.30 8.06
CA THR A 108 -3.44 3.21 9.05
C THR A 108 -3.19 1.86 8.38
N ILE A 109 -3.96 1.52 7.35
CA ILE A 109 -3.82 0.26 6.60
C ILE A 109 -2.43 0.16 5.97
N PHE A 110 -1.90 1.25 5.41
CA PHE A 110 -0.56 1.27 4.85
C PHE A 110 0.52 1.02 5.90
N TYR A 111 0.43 1.62 7.09
CA TYR A 111 1.39 1.33 8.18
C TYR A 111 1.28 -0.10 8.70
N LEU A 112 0.06 -0.64 8.79
CA LEU A 112 -0.14 -2.05 9.14
C LEU A 112 0.47 -2.96 8.08
N LEU A 113 0.30 -2.65 6.79
CA LEU A 113 0.91 -3.39 5.68
C LEU A 113 2.44 -3.39 5.83
N LEU A 114 3.05 -2.22 6.05
CA LEU A 114 4.50 -2.10 6.24
C LEU A 114 4.99 -2.93 7.43
N ALA A 115 4.30 -2.85 8.58
CA ALA A 115 4.62 -3.67 9.75
C ALA A 115 4.48 -5.17 9.47
N ALA A 116 3.42 -5.57 8.77
CA ALA A 116 3.19 -6.95 8.36
C ALA A 116 4.27 -7.48 7.40
N THR A 117 4.70 -6.65 6.45
CA THR A 117 5.82 -6.96 5.54
C THR A 117 7.10 -7.23 6.34
N VAL A 118 7.43 -6.38 7.32
CA VAL A 118 8.59 -6.58 8.22
C VAL A 118 8.44 -7.87 9.04
N ILE A 119 7.27 -8.13 9.63
CA ILE A 119 7.01 -9.34 10.42
C ILE A 119 7.17 -10.60 9.55
N ASP A 120 6.61 -10.62 8.35
CA ASP A 120 6.72 -11.77 7.44
C ASP A 120 8.16 -11.95 6.94
N ILE A 121 8.93 -10.88 6.72
CA ILE A 121 10.39 -10.95 6.46
C ILE A 121 11.10 -11.66 7.62
N MET A 122 10.88 -11.21 8.86
CA MET A 122 11.51 -11.81 10.04
C MET A 122 11.14 -13.29 10.19
N ARG A 123 9.86 -13.64 10.00
CA ARG A 123 9.39 -15.04 10.05
C ARG A 123 10.10 -15.91 9.01
N VAL A 124 10.22 -15.44 7.77
CA VAL A 124 10.89 -16.19 6.70
C VAL A 124 12.39 -16.29 6.94
N ALA A 125 13.05 -15.22 7.39
CA ALA A 125 14.47 -15.21 7.69
C ALA A 125 14.83 -16.15 8.86
N LEU A 126 14.06 -16.12 9.95
CA LEU A 126 14.26 -17.02 11.10
C LEU A 126 14.03 -18.48 10.72
N LYS A 127 13.04 -18.78 9.87
CA LYS A 127 12.80 -20.14 9.38
C LYS A 127 14.00 -20.65 8.57
N LYS A 128 14.55 -19.84 7.67
CA LYS A 128 15.75 -20.18 6.89
C LYS A 128 16.94 -20.51 7.78
N PHE A 129 17.23 -19.62 8.75
CA PHE A 129 18.30 -19.80 9.72
C PHE A 129 18.17 -21.11 10.50
N ARG A 130 16.96 -21.44 10.97
CA ARG A 130 16.70 -22.71 11.68
C ARG A 130 16.87 -23.95 10.81
N THR A 131 16.63 -23.86 9.50
CA THR A 131 16.74 -25.00 8.58
C THR A 131 18.12 -25.16 7.94
N GLY A 132 19.08 -24.26 8.23
CA GLY A 132 20.43 -24.31 7.66
C GLY A 132 20.46 -24.13 6.13
N ARG A 133 19.45 -23.48 5.55
CA ARG A 133 19.29 -23.24 4.10
C ARG A 133 19.14 -21.77 3.78
#